data_AF-A0A845PQH7-F1
#
_entry.id   AF-A0A845PQH7-F1
#
_cell.length_a   1.000
_cell.length_b   1.000
_cell.length_c   1.000
_cell.angle_alpha   90.00
_cell.angle_beta   90.00
_cell.angle_gamma   90.00
#
_symmetry.space_group_name_H-M   'P 1'
#
loop_
_entity.id
_entity.type
_entity.pdbx_description
1 polymer ?
#
loop_
_entity_poly.entity_id
_entity_poly.type
_entity_poly.pdbx_seq_one_letter_code
_entity_poly.pdbx_strand_id
1 'polypeptide(L)'
;MSLNYKTTLIIVAGFGEDYSARYIGRGAIQLTGRSNYTQLAQATGIDVVSQPELLEHLPYKFTSALYYWKKNKLSAKPSLLATRQVI
;
A
#
# COMPACT_ATOMS: atom_id res chain seq x y z
N MET A 1 15.98 25.38 14.00
CA MET A 1 16.13 24.49 12.83
C MET A 1 15.63 23.10 13.24
N SER A 2 14.30 22.90 13.28
CA SER A 2 13.70 21.65 13.76
C SER A 2 13.45 20.74 12.55
N LEU A 3 14.28 19.71 12.39
CA LEU A 3 14.07 18.65 11.40
C LEU A 3 12.83 17.85 11.82
N ASN A 4 11.76 17.96 11.03
CA ASN A 4 10.50 17.24 11.23
C ASN A 4 10.70 15.72 11.09
N TYR A 5 10.97 15.04 12.20
CA TYR A 5 10.96 13.57 12.32
C TYR A 5 9.58 12.93 12.11
N LYS A 6 8.52 13.72 11.89
CA LYS A 6 7.16 13.24 11.64
C LYS A 6 6.96 12.58 10.27
N THR A 7 7.87 12.77 9.31
CA THR A 7 7.74 12.17 7.97
C THR A 7 8.26 10.72 7.90
N THR A 8 9.14 10.31 8.81
CA THR A 8 9.73 8.96 8.82
C THR A 8 8.89 7.95 9.61
N LEU A 9 7.96 8.41 10.45
CA LEU A 9 7.19 7.56 11.37
C LEU A 9 5.89 6.96 10.79
N ILE A 10 5.47 7.35 9.58
CA ILE A 10 4.23 6.82 8.98
C ILE A 10 4.42 5.41 8.40
N ILE A 11 5.67 4.98 8.16
CA ILE A 11 5.96 3.63 7.65
C ILE A 11 6.08 2.59 8.79
N VAL A 12 6.16 3.03 10.07
CA VAL A 12 6.38 2.16 11.25
C VAL A 12 5.11 2.00 12.12
N ALA A 13 3.99 2.63 11.76
CA ALA A 13 2.72 2.48 12.46
C ALA A 13 1.95 1.24 11.96
N GLY A 14 2.47 0.04 12.24
CA GLY A 14 1.81 -1.19 11.81
C GLY A 14 2.35 -2.50 12.38
N PHE A 15 3.32 -2.49 13.30
CA PHE A 15 3.82 -3.71 13.96
C PHE A 15 2.81 -4.27 14.98
N GLY A 16 1.57 -4.49 14.56
CA GLY A 16 0.64 -5.42 15.20
C GLY A 16 0.90 -6.84 14.69
N GLU A 17 0.31 -7.84 15.34
CA GLU A 17 0.50 -9.29 15.09
C GLU A 17 0.13 -9.80 13.67
N ASP A 18 -0.05 -8.90 12.71
CA ASP A 18 -0.43 -9.14 11.31
C ASP A 18 0.76 -9.40 10.37
N TYR A 19 2.02 -9.31 10.86
CA TYR A 19 3.24 -9.62 10.09
C TYR A 19 3.47 -11.14 10.02
N SER A 20 2.59 -11.84 9.32
CA SER A 20 2.85 -13.21 8.85
C SER A 20 3.69 -13.15 7.57
N ALA A 21 4.62 -14.09 7.39
CA ALA A 21 5.40 -14.26 6.14
C ALA A 21 4.52 -14.37 4.88
N ARG A 22 3.22 -14.63 5.05
CA ARG A 22 2.21 -14.61 4.01
C ARG A 22 1.93 -13.22 3.41
N TYR A 23 2.06 -12.12 4.18
CA TYR A 23 1.68 -10.76 3.75
C TYR A 23 2.89 -9.83 3.62
N ILE A 24 3.97 -10.35 3.04
CA ILE A 24 5.17 -9.58 2.67
C ILE A 24 4.89 -8.59 1.53
N GLY A 25 5.83 -7.66 1.31
CA GLY A 25 5.73 -6.64 0.28
C GLY A 25 5.62 -7.24 -1.11
N ARG A 26 4.48 -7.00 -1.78
CA ARG A 26 4.22 -7.45 -3.15
C ARG A 26 3.63 -6.34 -4.01
N GLY A 27 3.61 -6.57 -5.31
CA GLY A 27 3.03 -5.65 -6.28
C GLY A 27 3.92 -4.44 -6.59
N ALA A 28 3.36 -3.48 -7.32
CA ALA A 28 4.11 -2.30 -7.78
C ALA A 28 4.33 -1.25 -6.68
N ILE A 29 3.55 -1.28 -5.59
CA ILE A 29 3.62 -0.33 -4.48
C ILE A 29 4.12 -0.94 -3.17
N GLN A 30 4.68 -2.16 -3.22
CA GLN A 30 5.17 -2.88 -2.03
C GLN A 30 4.10 -2.97 -0.93
N LEU A 31 2.90 -3.46 -1.28
CA LEU A 31 1.79 -3.61 -0.33
C LEU A 31 2.15 -4.64 0.75
N THR A 32 2.11 -4.23 2.02
CA THR A 32 2.52 -5.04 3.18
C THR A 32 1.42 -5.11 4.25
N GLY A 33 1.34 -6.24 4.96
CA GLY A 33 0.46 -6.42 6.11
C GLY A 33 -0.97 -6.84 5.76
N ARG A 34 -1.53 -7.77 6.55
CA ARG A 34 -2.84 -8.41 6.30
C ARG A 34 -3.97 -7.39 6.11
N SER A 35 -4.01 -6.34 6.92
CA SER A 35 -5.05 -5.30 6.85
C SER A 35 -5.10 -4.58 5.51
N ASN A 36 -3.94 -4.36 4.87
CA ASN A 36 -3.86 -3.72 3.56
C ASN A 36 -4.30 -4.66 2.43
N TYR A 37 -3.95 -5.95 2.52
CA TYR A 37 -4.45 -6.98 1.62
C TYR A 37 -5.97 -7.11 1.71
N THR A 38 -6.55 -7.11 2.91
CA THR A 38 -8.01 -7.16 3.11
C THR A 38 -8.71 -5.95 2.50
N GLN A 39 -8.19 -4.75 2.70
CA GLN A 39 -8.78 -3.54 2.11
C GLN A 39 -8.70 -3.55 0.58
N LEU A 40 -7.59 -4.06 0.02
CA LEU A 40 -7.47 -4.22 -1.43
C LEU A 40 -8.48 -5.24 -1.97
N ALA A 41 -8.64 -6.37 -1.29
CA ALA A 41 -9.60 -7.40 -1.66
C ALA A 41 -11.04 -6.87 -1.66
N GLN A 42 -11.41 -6.11 -0.61
CA GLN A 42 -12.73 -5.47 -0.53
C GLN A 42 -12.96 -4.44 -1.64
N ALA A 43 -11.93 -3.66 -1.99
CA ALA A 43 -12.05 -2.61 -2.98
C ALA A 43 -12.05 -3.11 -4.43
N THR A 44 -11.44 -4.27 -4.69
CA THR A 44 -11.23 -4.80 -6.05
C THR A 44 -12.00 -6.07 -6.35
N GLY A 45 -12.50 -6.76 -5.32
CA GLY A 45 -13.11 -8.09 -5.42
C GLY A 45 -12.12 -9.22 -5.64
N ILE A 46 -10.81 -8.94 -5.67
CA ILE A 46 -9.76 -9.95 -5.89
C ILE A 46 -9.37 -10.54 -4.53
N ASP A 47 -9.45 -11.86 -4.38
CA ASP A 47 -9.08 -12.54 -3.13
C ASP A 47 -7.55 -12.66 -2.93
N VAL A 48 -6.91 -11.50 -2.73
CA VAL A 48 -5.49 -11.40 -2.40
C VAL A 48 -5.19 -11.78 -0.93
N VAL A 49 -6.21 -11.95 -0.09
CA VAL A 49 -6.04 -12.36 1.31
C VAL A 49 -5.74 -13.84 1.38
N SER A 50 -6.50 -14.66 0.64
CA SER A 50 -6.23 -16.09 0.51
C SER A 50 -5.07 -16.37 -0.44
N GLN A 51 -4.90 -15.58 -1.50
CA GLN A 51 -3.87 -15.81 -2.53
C GLN A 51 -3.01 -14.55 -2.76
N PRO A 52 -2.10 -14.22 -1.81
CA PRO A 52 -1.30 -13.00 -1.90
C PRO A 52 -0.30 -12.99 -3.08
N GLU A 53 0.07 -14.15 -3.60
CA GLU A 53 0.89 -14.34 -4.81
C GLU A 53 0.25 -13.73 -6.07
N LEU A 54 -1.08 -13.53 -6.08
CA LEU A 54 -1.77 -12.88 -7.19
C LEU A 54 -1.16 -11.51 -7.51
N LEU A 55 -0.70 -10.78 -6.49
CA LEU A 55 -0.08 -9.46 -6.65
C LEU A 55 1.26 -9.46 -7.41
N GLU A 56 1.86 -10.62 -7.66
CA GLU A 56 3.08 -10.75 -8.45
C GLU A 56 2.79 -10.80 -9.95
N HIS A 57 1.58 -11.21 -10.34
CA HIS A 57 1.16 -11.27 -11.74
C HIS A 57 0.76 -9.88 -12.27
N LEU A 58 1.14 -9.60 -13.52
CA LEU A 58 0.95 -8.30 -14.19
C LEU A 58 -0.45 -7.67 -14.03
N PRO A 59 -1.58 -8.38 -14.25
CA PRO A 59 -2.91 -7.74 -14.15
C PRO A 59 -3.23 -7.23 -12.74
N TYR A 60 -2.80 -7.95 -11.70
CA TYR A 60 -3.11 -7.62 -10.31
C TYR A 60 -2.05 -6.69 -9.70
N LYS A 61 -0.80 -6.79 -10.18
CA LYS A 61 0.32 -5.92 -9.80
C LYS A 61 -0.01 -4.45 -10.00
N PHE A 62 -0.56 -4.06 -11.16
CA PHE A 62 -0.97 -2.68 -11.42
C PHE A 62 -2.27 -2.31 -10.70
N THR A 63 -3.18 -3.27 -10.49
CA THR A 63 -4.42 -3.03 -9.75
C THR A 63 -4.14 -2.56 -8.32
N SER A 64 -3.14 -3.12 -7.64
CA SER A 64 -2.72 -2.67 -6.30
C SER A 64 -2.24 -1.21 -6.29
N ALA A 65 -1.49 -0.79 -7.31
CA ALA A 65 -1.00 0.58 -7.43
C ALA A 65 -2.13 1.57 -7.76
N LEU A 66 -3.04 1.21 -8.68
CA LEU A 66 -4.21 2.02 -9.02
C LEU A 66 -5.14 2.20 -7.81
N TYR A 67 -5.35 1.14 -7.03
CA TYR A 67 -6.11 1.22 -5.80
C TYR A 67 -5.47 2.21 -4.81
N TYR A 68 -4.16 2.10 -4.56
CA TYR A 68 -3.46 3.00 -3.66
C TYR A 68 -3.53 4.46 -4.13
N TRP A 69 -3.37 4.68 -5.44
CA TRP A 69 -3.47 5.98 -6.07
C TRP A 69 -4.84 6.63 -5.84
N LYS A 70 -5.91 5.85 -6.04
CA LYS A 70 -7.29 6.29 -5.78
C LYS A 70 -7.55 6.53 -4.30
N LYS A 71 -7.13 5.62 -3.41
CA LYS A 71 -7.30 5.72 -1.95
C LYS A 71 -6.67 7.00 -1.40
N ASN A 72 -5.47 7.34 -1.85
CA ASN A 72 -4.72 8.50 -1.39
C ASN A 72 -5.01 9.80 -2.17
N LYS A 73 -5.98 9.76 -3.10
CA LYS A 73 -6.39 10.90 -3.94
C LYS A 73 -5.19 11.58 -4.61
N LEU A 74 -4.24 10.78 -5.10
CA LEU A 74 -2.98 11.31 -5.63
C LEU A 74 -3.19 12.21 -6.87
N SER A 75 -4.20 11.93 -7.70
CA SER A 75 -4.59 12.80 -8.82
C SER A 75 -5.06 14.20 -8.41
N ALA A 76 -5.51 14.39 -7.16
CA ALA A 76 -6.00 15.68 -6.68
C ALA A 76 -4.90 16.51 -5.99
N LYS A 77 -3.66 15.99 -5.92
CA LYS A 77 -2.56 16.71 -5.28
C LYS A 77 -2.00 17.78 -6.22
N PRO A 78 -1.72 18.99 -5.72
CA PRO A 78 -1.32 20.12 -6.54
C PRO A 78 0.12 20.04 -7.07
N SER A 79 0.95 19.12 -6.57
CA SER A 79 2.35 19.04 -6.95
C SER A 79 2.97 17.64 -6.76
N LEU A 80 4.06 17.39 -7.49
CA LEU A 80 4.88 16.18 -7.35
C LEU A 80 5.49 16.06 -5.94
N LEU A 81 5.86 17.19 -5.32
CA LEU A 81 6.36 17.22 -3.94
C LEU A 81 5.32 16.71 -2.93
N ALA A 82 4.06 17.10 -3.09
CA ALA A 82 2.97 16.63 -2.24
C ALA A 82 2.64 15.14 -2.44
N THR A 83 2.98 14.61 -3.62
CA THR A 83 2.77 13.20 -4.01
C THR A 83 3.88 12.31 -3.48
N ARG A 84 5.15 12.77 -3.53
CA ARG A 84 6.32 12.05 -2.99
C ARG A 84 6.22 11.72 -1.50
N GLN A 85 5.51 12.54 -0.73
CA GLN A 85 5.33 12.30 0.71
C GLN A 85 4.37 11.13 1.03
N VAL A 86 3.73 10.57 0.00
CA VAL A 86 2.65 9.58 0.17
C VAL A 86 2.96 8.25 -0.52
N ILE A 87 3.88 8.19 -1.48
CA ILE A 87 4.30 6.96 -2.17
C ILE A 87 5.67 6.56 -1.63
#